data_AF-A0AAE6BDV6-F1
#
_entry.id   AF-A0AAE6BDV6-F1
#
_cell.length_a   1.000
_cell.length_b   1.000
_cell.length_c   1.000
_cell.angle_alpha   90.00
_cell.angle_beta   90.00
_cell.angle_gamma   90.00
#
_symmetry.space_group_name_H-M   'P 1'
#
loop_
_entity.id
_entity.type
_entity.pdbx_description
1 polymer ?
#
loop_
_entity_poly.entity_id
_entity_poly.type
_entity_poly.pdbx_seq_one_letter_code
_entity_poly.pdbx_strand_id
1 'polypeptide(L)'
;MKISIISAVLLCTATATAQAAEFDINGMKLGMNADQVLARYQALRPEGQHLFTKWSLPDGSEWVANGRTLYNDLANPDDMEHERYEFAFTGLGSGNKLFATRRKLQFKPSARPSTESVYAAAVKKYGEPSYLSNDGTSVWAAWKFSSVGAHAEKLDSSLDCITKSDFPVGLDEHTVGKAKKAMDVCGLYIEFSVKGNQTGLATGLDMAMINYLDLAQDFDTDNQDARKRIDAAKTKNTSKAAPAPEL
;
A
#
# COMPACT_ATOMS: atom_id res chain seq x y z
N MET A 1 -46.69 -22.04 -20.28
CA MET A 1 -45.46 -22.60 -20.87
C MET A 1 -44.40 -21.50 -20.88
N LYS A 2 -43.28 -21.72 -20.19
CA LYS A 2 -42.08 -20.86 -20.27
C LYS A 2 -41.37 -21.17 -21.58
N ILE A 3 -41.10 -20.15 -22.40
CA ILE A 3 -40.16 -20.24 -23.51
C ILE A 3 -39.13 -19.13 -23.30
N SER A 4 -37.89 -19.56 -23.21
CA SER A 4 -36.69 -18.81 -22.87
C SER A 4 -36.38 -17.71 -23.89
N ILE A 5 -36.06 -16.52 -23.40
CA ILE A 5 -35.51 -15.43 -24.22
C ILE A 5 -33.99 -15.61 -24.28
N ILE A 6 -33.50 -15.95 -25.47
CA ILE A 6 -32.11 -15.77 -25.88
C ILE A 6 -31.95 -14.27 -26.17
N SER A 7 -31.08 -13.56 -25.44
CA SER A 7 -30.70 -12.20 -25.80
C SER A 7 -29.19 -12.00 -25.66
N ALA A 8 -28.57 -12.00 -26.83
CA ALA A 8 -27.51 -11.13 -27.31
C ALA A 8 -26.27 -10.90 -26.42
N VAL A 9 -25.17 -11.51 -26.88
CA VAL A 9 -23.81 -11.00 -26.72
C VAL A 9 -23.76 -9.55 -27.20
N LEU A 10 -23.71 -8.59 -26.28
CA LEU A 10 -23.42 -7.20 -26.61
C LEU A 10 -21.90 -7.04 -26.70
N LEU A 11 -21.41 -6.91 -27.93
CA LEU A 11 -20.12 -6.31 -28.27
C LEU A 11 -20.19 -4.83 -27.87
N CYS A 12 -19.65 -4.50 -26.69
CA CYS A 12 -19.40 -3.12 -26.34
C CYS A 12 -18.25 -2.59 -27.20
N THR A 13 -18.59 -1.62 -28.03
CA THR A 13 -17.70 -0.71 -28.72
C THR A 13 -16.72 -0.09 -27.74
N ALA A 14 -15.43 -0.25 -28.01
CA ALA A 14 -14.36 0.39 -27.27
C ALA A 14 -14.40 1.90 -27.51
N THR A 15 -15.15 2.62 -26.68
CA THR A 15 -14.79 4.00 -26.38
C THR A 15 -13.59 3.94 -25.44
N ALA A 16 -12.42 4.31 -25.98
CA ALA A 16 -11.26 4.65 -25.17
C ALA A 16 -11.61 5.91 -24.36
N THR A 17 -12.36 5.73 -23.29
CA THR A 17 -12.40 6.69 -22.20
C THR A 17 -11.02 6.64 -21.58
N ALA A 18 -10.36 7.80 -21.48
CA ALA A 18 -9.15 7.96 -20.70
C ALA A 18 -9.43 7.41 -19.30
N GLN A 19 -9.05 6.15 -19.05
CA GLN A 19 -8.98 5.61 -17.72
C GLN A 19 -7.93 6.47 -17.04
N ALA A 20 -8.38 7.43 -16.22
CA ALA A 20 -7.62 7.76 -15.04
C ALA A 20 -7.46 6.41 -14.33
N ALA A 21 -6.34 5.73 -14.60
CA ALA A 21 -6.03 4.46 -13.97
C ALA A 21 -6.21 4.74 -12.48
N GLU A 22 -7.17 4.07 -11.83
CA GLU A 22 -7.29 4.19 -10.40
C GLU A 22 -5.98 3.62 -9.84
N PHE A 23 -5.11 4.52 -9.37
CA PHE A 23 -3.88 4.21 -8.68
C PHE A 23 -4.28 3.63 -7.32
N ASP A 24 -4.62 2.35 -7.34
CA ASP A 24 -5.06 1.60 -6.17
C ASP A 24 -4.41 0.21 -6.16
N ILE A 25 -4.16 -0.31 -4.96
CA ILE A 25 -3.86 -1.73 -4.78
C ILE A 25 -5.10 -2.39 -4.20
N ASN A 26 -5.81 -3.16 -5.03
CA ASN A 26 -7.04 -3.87 -4.66
C ASN A 26 -8.11 -2.96 -4.02
N GLY A 27 -8.32 -1.79 -4.59
CA GLY A 27 -9.22 -0.74 -4.12
C GLY A 27 -8.64 0.21 -3.07
N MET A 28 -7.42 -0.02 -2.58
CA MET A 28 -6.73 0.87 -1.64
C MET A 28 -6.04 1.99 -2.42
N LYS A 29 -6.74 3.13 -2.58
CA LYS A 29 -6.28 4.28 -3.34
C LYS A 29 -5.48 5.24 -2.46
N LEU A 30 -4.41 5.82 -3.01
CA LEU A 30 -3.74 6.96 -2.37
C LEU A 30 -4.73 8.09 -2.11
N GLY A 31 -4.54 8.82 -1.01
CA GLY A 31 -5.45 9.88 -0.58
C GLY A 31 -6.58 9.41 0.33
N MET A 32 -6.88 8.10 0.39
CA MET A 32 -7.89 7.58 1.32
C MET A 32 -7.51 7.85 2.77
N ASN A 33 -8.49 8.16 3.61
CA ASN A 33 -8.26 8.21 5.04
C ASN A 33 -8.34 6.83 5.70
N ALA A 34 -7.98 6.74 6.98
CA ALA A 34 -7.96 5.48 7.71
C ALA A 34 -9.32 4.76 7.74
N ASP A 35 -10.42 5.50 7.92
CA ASP A 35 -11.77 4.94 7.97
C ASP A 35 -12.20 4.39 6.60
N GLN A 36 -11.86 5.08 5.51
CA GLN A 36 -12.10 4.62 4.14
C GLN A 36 -11.30 3.36 3.82
N VAL A 37 -10.03 3.30 4.24
CA VAL A 37 -9.19 2.09 4.09
C VAL A 37 -9.80 0.92 4.86
N LEU A 38 -10.21 1.14 6.11
CA LEU A 38 -10.82 0.11 6.94
C LEU A 38 -12.14 -0.40 6.33
N ALA A 39 -13.03 0.51 5.94
CA ALA A 39 -14.31 0.15 5.32
C ALA A 39 -14.11 -0.61 4.00
N ARG A 40 -13.16 -0.15 3.16
CA ARG A 40 -12.85 -0.83 1.90
C ARG A 40 -12.29 -2.23 2.14
N TYR A 41 -11.45 -2.36 3.15
CA TYR A 41 -10.84 -3.63 3.51
C TYR A 41 -11.89 -4.63 4.01
N GLN A 42 -12.77 -4.21 4.91
CA GLN A 42 -13.87 -5.01 5.41
C GLN A 42 -14.80 -5.48 4.28
N ALA A 43 -15.06 -4.61 3.29
CA ALA A 43 -15.85 -4.98 2.12
C ALA A 43 -15.16 -6.05 1.23
N LEU A 44 -13.82 -6.01 1.12
CA LEU A 44 -13.06 -6.97 0.32
C LEU A 44 -12.87 -8.32 1.02
N ARG A 45 -12.86 -8.32 2.36
CA ARG A 45 -12.61 -9.48 3.21
C ARG A 45 -13.61 -9.53 4.35
N PRO A 46 -14.92 -9.75 4.06
CA PRO A 46 -15.95 -9.79 5.10
C PRO A 46 -15.70 -10.91 6.12
N GLU A 47 -15.09 -12.01 5.68
CA GLU A 47 -14.74 -13.18 6.49
C GLU A 47 -13.36 -13.08 7.18
N GLY A 48 -12.60 -12.00 6.94
CA GLY A 48 -11.22 -11.87 7.41
C GLY A 48 -11.12 -11.35 8.84
N GLN A 49 -10.34 -12.03 9.68
CA GLN A 49 -9.88 -11.43 10.94
C GLN A 49 -8.86 -10.33 10.64
N HIS A 50 -9.07 -9.15 11.22
CA HIS A 50 -8.24 -7.98 10.95
C HIS A 50 -7.79 -7.31 12.23
N LEU A 51 -6.49 -7.07 12.31
CA LEU A 51 -5.88 -6.32 13.41
C LEU A 51 -5.31 -5.02 12.87
N PHE A 52 -5.98 -3.92 13.16
CA PHE A 52 -5.38 -2.60 13.05
C PHE A 52 -4.68 -2.28 14.37
N THR A 53 -3.38 -1.99 14.31
CA THR A 53 -2.63 -1.68 15.52
C THR A 53 -3.05 -0.29 15.99
N LYS A 54 -3.91 -0.22 17.00
CA LYS A 54 -4.26 1.09 17.55
C LYS A 54 -3.08 1.61 18.38
N TRP A 55 -2.62 2.85 18.15
CA TRP A 55 -1.81 3.54 19.17
C TRP A 55 -2.72 4.50 19.92
N SER A 56 -2.23 5.04 21.02
CA SER A 56 -2.89 6.14 21.70
C SER A 56 -1.96 7.34 21.71
N LEU A 57 -2.49 8.52 21.42
CA LEU A 57 -1.77 9.75 21.71
C LEU A 57 -1.58 9.90 23.23
N PRO A 58 -0.65 10.77 23.71
CA PRO A 58 -0.47 11.01 25.14
C PRO A 58 -1.72 11.50 25.89
N ASP A 59 -2.73 12.00 25.16
CA ASP A 59 -4.04 12.40 25.70
C ASP A 59 -5.06 11.25 25.80
N GLY A 60 -4.69 10.03 25.41
CA GLY A 60 -5.52 8.83 25.48
C GLY A 60 -6.46 8.61 24.29
N SER A 61 -6.46 9.49 23.29
CA SER A 61 -7.27 9.26 22.08
C SER A 61 -6.74 8.08 21.25
N GLU A 62 -7.64 7.16 20.86
CA GLU A 62 -7.32 6.00 20.02
C GLU A 62 -6.93 6.42 18.59
N TRP A 63 -5.92 5.78 18.04
CA TRP A 63 -5.28 6.10 16.77
C TRP A 63 -5.11 4.85 15.93
N VAL A 64 -5.44 4.86 14.64
CA VAL A 64 -5.25 3.68 13.76
C VAL A 64 -3.86 3.73 13.14
N ALA A 65 -2.91 2.96 13.68
CA ALA A 65 -1.65 2.68 13.01
C ALA A 65 -1.79 1.39 12.20
N ASN A 66 -1.25 1.40 10.99
CA ASN A 66 -0.63 0.23 10.36
C ASN A 66 -1.42 -1.08 10.58
N GLY A 67 -2.42 -1.33 9.72
CA GLY A 67 -3.06 -2.65 9.64
C GLY A 67 -1.99 -3.74 9.54
N ARG A 68 -2.01 -4.71 10.45
CA ARG A 68 -1.15 -5.90 10.38
C ARG A 68 -2.00 -7.14 10.10
N THR A 69 -1.54 -7.88 9.10
CA THR A 69 -1.69 -9.31 8.78
C THR A 69 -3.10 -9.94 8.89
N LEU A 70 -3.63 -10.43 7.76
CA LEU A 70 -4.74 -11.39 7.76
C LEU A 70 -4.22 -12.75 8.19
N TYR A 71 -4.93 -13.39 9.12
CA TYR A 71 -4.91 -14.84 9.27
C TYR A 71 -6.32 -15.34 8.96
N ASN A 72 -6.42 -16.27 8.02
CA ASN A 72 -7.60 -17.08 7.85
C ASN A 72 -7.27 -18.41 8.54
N ASP A 73 -8.14 -18.88 9.43
CA ASP A 73 -7.88 -20.03 10.31
C ASP A 73 -8.87 -21.16 9.96
N LEU A 74 -8.47 -22.13 9.13
CA LEU A 74 -9.23 -23.36 8.85
C LEU A 74 -8.31 -24.54 8.46
N ALA A 75 -8.84 -25.75 8.63
CA ALA A 75 -8.22 -27.08 8.83
C ALA A 75 -6.92 -27.53 8.12
N ASN A 76 -6.40 -26.85 7.08
CA ASN A 76 -5.15 -27.22 6.40
C ASN A 76 -4.33 -25.97 6.03
N PRO A 77 -3.33 -25.57 6.84
CA PRO A 77 -2.57 -24.33 6.62
C PRO A 77 -1.76 -24.32 5.32
N ASP A 78 -1.37 -25.48 4.79
CA ASP A 78 -0.56 -25.58 3.56
C ASP A 78 -1.34 -25.26 2.27
N ASP A 79 -2.68 -25.24 2.31
CA ASP A 79 -3.54 -24.95 1.15
C ASP A 79 -4.29 -23.62 1.32
N MET A 80 -3.71 -22.67 2.08
CA MET A 80 -4.31 -21.36 2.34
C MET A 80 -3.66 -20.25 1.51
N GLU A 81 -4.49 -19.28 1.09
CA GLU A 81 -4.00 -18.00 0.60
C GLU A 81 -3.66 -17.11 1.80
N HIS A 82 -2.45 -16.55 1.84
CA HIS A 82 -2.06 -15.60 2.87
C HIS A 82 -1.95 -14.21 2.27
N GLU A 83 -2.67 -13.25 2.83
CA GLU A 83 -2.65 -11.88 2.36
C GLU A 83 -2.29 -10.95 3.51
N ARG A 84 -1.42 -9.97 3.25
CA ARG A 84 -1.05 -8.95 4.22
C ARG A 84 -1.08 -7.61 3.55
N TYR A 85 -1.78 -6.68 4.16
CA TYR A 85 -1.69 -5.27 3.81
C TYR A 85 -0.82 -4.54 4.82
N GLU A 86 -0.11 -3.53 4.35
CA GLU A 86 0.62 -2.55 5.14
C GLU A 86 0.22 -1.17 4.61
N PHE A 87 -0.10 -0.23 5.49
CA PHE A 87 -0.60 1.10 5.12
C PHE A 87 0.22 2.16 5.84
N ALA A 88 0.46 3.31 5.19
CA ALA A 88 1.04 4.48 5.81
C ALA A 88 0.32 5.77 5.38
N PHE A 89 0.08 6.64 6.36
CA PHE A 89 -0.67 7.89 6.21
C PHE A 89 0.24 9.10 6.39
N THR A 90 -0.11 10.24 5.81
CA THR A 90 0.68 11.49 5.80
C THR A 90 0.83 12.15 7.18
N GLY A 91 -0.09 11.84 8.09
CA GLY A 91 -0.08 12.32 9.46
C GLY A 91 -0.78 11.39 10.45
N LEU A 92 -0.89 11.87 11.69
CA LEU A 92 -1.55 11.17 12.78
C LEU A 92 -3.05 11.52 12.84
N GLY A 93 -3.96 10.54 12.70
CA GLY A 93 -5.42 10.74 12.85
C GLY A 93 -6.24 10.42 11.58
N SER A 94 -7.57 10.39 11.70
CA SER A 94 -8.50 10.02 10.61
C SER A 94 -8.65 11.09 9.52
N GLY A 95 -8.07 12.28 9.69
CA GLY A 95 -8.05 13.33 8.66
C GLY A 95 -6.92 13.16 7.63
N ASN A 96 -5.96 12.27 7.88
CA ASN A 96 -4.76 12.15 7.06
C ASN A 96 -4.93 11.17 5.91
N LYS A 97 -4.09 11.36 4.90
CA LYS A 97 -4.22 10.69 3.62
C LYS A 97 -3.26 9.52 3.53
N LEU A 98 -3.71 8.41 2.95
CA LEU A 98 -2.88 7.28 2.62
C LEU A 98 -1.86 7.70 1.55
N PHE A 99 -0.57 7.70 1.89
CA PHE A 99 0.50 7.99 0.92
C PHE A 99 1.26 6.73 0.52
N ALA A 100 1.12 5.63 1.27
CA ALA A 100 1.72 4.35 0.90
C ALA A 100 0.82 3.18 1.27
N THR A 101 0.73 2.20 0.39
CA THR A 101 0.07 0.91 0.62
C THR A 101 0.91 -0.22 0.06
N ARG A 102 0.97 -1.34 0.77
CA ARG A 102 1.60 -2.56 0.28
C ARG A 102 0.67 -3.74 0.49
N ARG A 103 0.64 -4.62 -0.49
CA ARG A 103 -0.07 -5.90 -0.47
C ARG A 103 0.92 -7.03 -0.75
N LYS A 104 1.05 -7.94 0.21
CA LYS A 104 1.76 -9.21 0.05
C LYS A 104 0.73 -10.31 -0.02
N LEU A 105 0.86 -11.19 -1.00
CA LEU A 105 -0.04 -12.30 -1.25
C LEU A 105 0.78 -13.56 -1.48
N GLN A 106 0.48 -14.62 -0.75
CA GLN A 106 0.95 -15.96 -1.04
C GLN A 106 -0.20 -16.74 -1.63
N PHE A 107 -0.03 -17.22 -2.85
CA PHE A 107 -1.10 -17.92 -3.57
C PHE A 107 -1.29 -19.32 -3.00
N LYS A 108 -2.55 -19.68 -2.80
CA LYS A 108 -2.98 -21.04 -2.50
C LYS A 108 -2.38 -22.03 -3.53
N PRO A 109 -1.66 -23.08 -3.10
CA PRO A 109 -1.03 -24.04 -4.02
C PRO A 109 -1.97 -24.64 -5.06
N SER A 110 -3.20 -25.00 -4.68
CA SER A 110 -4.17 -25.61 -5.60
C SER A 110 -4.71 -24.66 -6.68
N ALA A 111 -4.49 -23.35 -6.54
CA ALA A 111 -5.11 -22.31 -7.35
C ALA A 111 -4.08 -21.27 -7.85
N ARG A 112 -2.80 -21.65 -7.93
CA ARG A 112 -1.73 -20.75 -8.37
C ARG A 112 -1.96 -20.29 -9.81
N PRO A 113 -2.04 -18.98 -10.07
CA PRO A 113 -1.98 -18.46 -11.43
C PRO A 113 -0.55 -18.60 -11.99
N SER A 114 -0.36 -18.43 -13.30
CA SER A 114 0.99 -18.28 -13.86
C SER A 114 1.61 -16.93 -13.48
N THR A 115 2.93 -16.86 -13.37
CA THR A 115 3.63 -15.58 -13.16
C THR A 115 3.30 -14.57 -14.26
N GLU A 116 3.19 -15.05 -15.49
CA GLU A 116 2.81 -14.26 -16.67
C GLU A 116 1.41 -13.65 -16.55
N SER A 117 0.41 -14.40 -16.07
CA SER A 117 -0.95 -13.86 -15.96
C SER A 117 -1.07 -12.81 -14.85
N VAL A 118 -0.35 -13.00 -13.75
CA VAL A 118 -0.27 -12.00 -12.67
C VAL A 118 0.42 -10.72 -13.18
N TYR A 119 1.53 -10.87 -13.92
CA TYR A 119 2.22 -9.72 -14.53
C TYR A 119 1.36 -9.02 -15.58
N ALA A 120 0.70 -9.77 -16.47
CA ALA A 120 -0.19 -9.22 -17.50
C ALA A 120 -1.36 -8.44 -16.88
N ALA A 121 -1.90 -8.90 -15.75
CA ALA A 121 -2.93 -8.16 -15.02
C ALA A 121 -2.40 -6.81 -14.49
N ALA A 122 -1.15 -6.75 -14.02
CA ALA A 122 -0.51 -5.50 -13.60
C ALA A 122 -0.29 -4.55 -14.79
N VAL A 123 0.22 -5.06 -15.92
CA VAL A 123 0.41 -4.26 -17.15
C VAL A 123 -0.92 -3.73 -17.68
N LYS A 124 -1.97 -4.57 -17.69
CA LYS A 124 -3.32 -4.14 -18.08
C LYS A 124 -3.84 -2.99 -17.20
N LYS A 125 -3.46 -2.97 -15.92
CA LYS A 125 -3.92 -1.95 -14.97
C LYS A 125 -3.10 -0.67 -15.01
N TYR A 126 -1.78 -0.77 -15.02
CA TYR A 126 -0.86 0.37 -14.86
C TYR A 126 -0.18 0.80 -16.16
N GLY A 127 -0.44 0.09 -17.26
CA GLY A 127 0.25 0.24 -18.53
C GLY A 127 1.62 -0.44 -18.53
N GLU A 128 2.44 -0.10 -19.52
CA GLU A 128 3.81 -0.61 -19.63
C GLU A 128 4.68 -0.13 -18.45
N PRO A 129 5.52 -0.99 -17.85
CA PRO A 129 6.35 -0.60 -16.71
C PRO A 129 7.45 0.37 -17.12
N SER A 130 7.88 1.15 -16.14
CA SER A 130 9.06 2.03 -16.24
C SER A 130 10.34 1.24 -16.34
N TYR A 131 10.42 0.13 -15.60
CA TYR A 131 11.54 -0.79 -15.57
C TYR A 131 11.03 -2.22 -15.37
N LEU A 132 11.67 -3.19 -16.02
CA LEU A 132 11.35 -4.60 -15.93
C LEU A 132 12.63 -5.42 -15.76
N SER A 133 12.62 -6.33 -14.79
CA SER A 133 13.61 -7.39 -14.62
C SER A 133 12.90 -8.72 -14.51
N ASN A 134 13.38 -9.71 -15.25
CA ASN A 134 12.83 -11.07 -15.25
C ASN A 134 13.99 -12.07 -15.26
N ASP A 135 13.99 -13.00 -14.31
CA ASP A 135 15.00 -14.05 -14.18
C ASP A 135 14.52 -15.43 -14.65
N GLY A 136 13.34 -15.50 -15.27
CA GLY A 136 12.67 -16.72 -15.73
C GLY A 136 11.80 -17.40 -14.68
N THR A 137 11.99 -17.10 -13.39
CA THR A 137 11.15 -17.62 -12.30
C THR A 137 10.37 -16.53 -11.58
N SER A 138 10.88 -15.30 -11.62
CA SER A 138 10.31 -14.15 -10.94
C SER A 138 10.33 -12.94 -11.87
N VAL A 139 9.27 -12.14 -11.78
CA VAL A 139 9.19 -10.85 -12.46
C VAL A 139 9.20 -9.76 -11.40
N TRP A 140 10.11 -8.80 -11.56
CA TRP A 140 10.13 -7.56 -10.83
C TRP A 140 9.90 -6.41 -11.80
N ALA A 141 8.94 -5.55 -11.51
CA ALA A 141 8.60 -4.41 -12.33
C ALA A 141 8.33 -3.19 -11.46
N ALA A 142 8.67 -2.02 -11.99
CA ALA A 142 8.38 -0.75 -11.36
C ALA A 142 7.67 0.17 -12.36
N TRP A 143 6.71 0.96 -11.88
CA TRP A 143 6.11 2.06 -12.61
C TRP A 143 6.34 3.34 -11.82
N LYS A 144 7.01 4.33 -12.43
CA LYS A 144 7.22 5.68 -11.91
C LYS A 144 6.31 6.65 -12.66
N PHE A 145 5.67 7.53 -11.93
CA PHE A 145 4.74 8.51 -12.45
C PHE A 145 5.14 9.90 -11.97
N SER A 146 5.03 10.89 -12.84
CA SER A 146 5.24 12.30 -12.49
C SER A 146 4.13 12.86 -11.60
N SER A 147 2.92 12.30 -11.71
CA SER A 147 1.73 12.70 -10.96
C SER A 147 0.63 11.64 -11.03
N VAL A 148 -0.39 11.76 -10.17
CA VAL A 148 -1.60 10.93 -10.27
C VAL A 148 -2.29 11.21 -11.60
N GLY A 149 -2.47 10.17 -12.41
CA GLY A 149 -3.10 10.25 -13.74
C GLY A 149 -2.12 10.31 -14.91
N ALA A 150 -0.81 10.45 -14.64
CA ALA A 150 0.21 10.37 -15.68
C ALA A 150 0.43 8.93 -16.16
N HIS A 151 1.04 8.78 -17.34
CA HIS A 151 1.59 7.50 -17.78
C HIS A 151 2.92 7.21 -17.08
N ALA A 152 3.29 5.94 -17.01
CA ALA A 152 4.57 5.55 -16.45
C ALA A 152 5.72 6.01 -17.34
N GLU A 153 6.73 6.63 -16.72
CA GLU A 153 7.94 7.10 -17.38
C GLU A 153 8.84 5.93 -17.76
N LYS A 154 9.57 5.97 -18.88
CA LYS A 154 10.57 4.94 -19.19
C LYS A 154 11.89 5.26 -18.53
N LEU A 155 12.48 4.25 -17.87
CA LEU A 155 13.75 4.39 -17.14
C LEU A 155 14.80 3.43 -17.70
N ASP A 156 16.03 3.91 -17.84
CA ASP A 156 17.16 3.09 -18.28
C ASP A 156 17.62 2.10 -17.19
N SER A 157 17.34 2.41 -15.93
CA SER A 157 17.69 1.59 -14.76
C SER A 157 16.59 1.60 -13.70
N SER A 158 16.69 0.69 -12.73
CA SER A 158 15.81 0.67 -11.57
C SER A 158 15.92 1.94 -10.74
N LEU A 159 14.87 2.24 -9.98
CA LEU A 159 14.88 3.31 -8.98
C LEU A 159 15.63 2.86 -7.72
N ASP A 160 16.72 3.55 -7.38
CA ASP A 160 17.59 3.21 -6.24
C ASP A 160 16.87 3.24 -4.87
N CYS A 161 15.77 3.97 -4.78
CA CYS A 161 14.99 4.09 -3.56
C CYS A 161 13.94 2.99 -3.35
N ILE A 162 13.72 2.12 -4.33
CA ILE A 162 12.77 1.02 -4.20
C ILE A 162 13.46 -0.15 -3.52
N THR A 163 13.13 -0.39 -2.25
CA THR A 163 13.47 -1.64 -1.59
C THR A 163 12.30 -2.18 -0.76
N LYS A 164 12.11 -3.51 -0.80
CA LYS A 164 11.04 -4.18 -0.05
C LYS A 164 11.13 -3.96 1.46
N SER A 165 12.31 -3.76 2.03
CA SER A 165 12.48 -3.48 3.47
C SER A 165 12.07 -2.05 3.85
N ASP A 166 12.07 -1.12 2.91
CA ASP A 166 12.00 0.33 3.20
C ASP A 166 10.60 0.91 3.12
N PHE A 167 9.56 0.07 3.18
CA PHE A 167 8.20 0.59 3.28
C PHE A 167 8.09 1.47 4.52
N PRO A 168 7.52 2.68 4.41
CA PRO A 168 7.48 3.61 5.51
C PRO A 168 6.46 3.14 6.55
N VAL A 169 6.86 2.22 7.42
CA VAL A 169 6.02 1.71 8.50
C VAL A 169 6.08 2.71 9.66
N GLY A 170 5.21 3.72 9.61
CA GLY A 170 5.10 4.75 10.64
C GLY A 170 5.74 6.09 10.27
N LEU A 171 5.22 7.15 10.89
CA LEU A 171 5.70 8.52 10.74
C LEU A 171 6.58 8.87 11.94
N ASP A 172 7.88 8.79 11.75
CA ASP A 172 8.86 9.47 12.60
C ASP A 172 9.66 10.49 11.76
N GLU A 173 10.46 11.31 12.42
CA GLU A 173 11.29 12.32 11.72
C GLU A 173 12.29 11.68 10.73
N HIS A 174 12.67 10.42 10.95
CA HIS A 174 13.53 9.68 10.04
C HIS A 174 12.79 9.33 8.74
N THR A 175 11.55 8.85 8.81
CA THR A 175 10.68 8.60 7.65
C THR A 175 10.48 9.86 6.82
N VAL A 176 10.32 11.02 7.46
CA VAL A 176 10.12 12.31 6.79
C VAL A 176 11.40 12.77 6.09
N GLY A 177 12.54 12.69 6.77
CA GLY A 177 13.83 13.03 6.18
C GLY A 177 14.15 12.14 4.97
N LYS A 178 13.78 10.86 5.04
CA LYS A 178 13.89 9.92 3.92
C LYS A 178 12.92 10.26 2.80
N ALA A 179 11.66 10.58 3.10
CA ALA A 179 10.66 10.96 2.12
C ALA A 179 11.04 12.21 1.33
N LYS A 180 11.58 13.24 1.99
CA LYS A 180 12.07 14.47 1.32
C LYS A 180 13.18 14.16 0.31
N LYS A 181 14.10 13.24 0.64
CA LYS A 181 15.14 12.79 -0.30
C LYS A 181 14.59 11.90 -1.42
N ALA A 182 13.64 11.04 -1.09
CA ALA A 182 13.02 10.10 -2.01
C ALA A 182 12.05 10.78 -2.98
N MET A 183 11.52 11.96 -2.65
CA MET A 183 10.64 12.72 -3.53
C MET A 183 11.31 13.02 -4.88
N ASP A 184 12.56 13.49 -4.87
CA ASP A 184 13.28 13.89 -6.09
C ASP A 184 13.68 12.70 -6.97
N VAL A 185 13.88 11.53 -6.36
CA VAL A 185 14.36 10.32 -7.06
C VAL A 185 13.20 9.42 -7.47
N CYS A 186 12.21 9.23 -6.60
CA CYS A 186 11.13 8.25 -6.77
C CYS A 186 9.80 8.88 -7.14
N GLY A 187 9.50 10.06 -6.60
CA GLY A 187 8.19 10.71 -6.74
C GLY A 187 7.03 9.78 -6.32
N LEU A 188 6.16 9.47 -7.28
CA LEU A 188 5.09 8.48 -7.18
C LEU A 188 5.49 7.21 -7.93
N TYR A 189 5.41 6.05 -7.28
CA TYR A 189 5.69 4.78 -7.94
C TYR A 189 4.85 3.61 -7.43
N ILE A 190 4.82 2.56 -8.26
CA ILE A 190 4.33 1.22 -7.94
C ILE A 190 5.48 0.24 -8.11
N GLU A 191 5.79 -0.50 -7.05
CA GLU A 191 6.66 -1.67 -7.09
C GLU A 191 5.80 -2.93 -7.21
N PHE A 192 6.21 -3.87 -8.06
CA PHE A 192 5.58 -5.15 -8.25
C PHE A 192 6.63 -6.25 -8.31
N SER A 193 6.34 -7.35 -7.62
CA SER A 193 7.16 -8.54 -7.66
C SER A 193 6.28 -9.77 -7.58
N VAL A 194 6.25 -10.57 -8.64
CA VAL A 194 5.66 -11.91 -8.60
C VAL A 194 6.79 -12.93 -8.57
N LYS A 195 6.75 -13.79 -7.56
CA LYS A 195 7.65 -14.95 -7.45
C LYS A 195 6.94 -16.17 -8.02
N GLY A 196 7.67 -16.97 -8.77
CA GLY A 196 7.19 -18.24 -9.29
C GLY A 196 8.10 -19.40 -8.92
N ASN A 197 7.64 -20.60 -9.25
CA ASN A 197 8.42 -21.83 -9.21
C ASN A 197 8.96 -22.19 -10.61
N GLN A 198 9.71 -23.28 -10.70
CA GLN A 198 10.27 -23.79 -11.96
C GLN A 198 9.23 -24.20 -13.01
N THR A 199 7.95 -24.35 -12.61
CA THR A 199 6.85 -24.66 -13.52
C THR A 199 6.11 -23.41 -14.02
N GLY A 200 6.61 -22.22 -13.72
CA GLY A 200 6.00 -20.93 -14.11
C GLY A 200 4.76 -20.54 -13.31
N LEU A 201 4.44 -21.25 -12.23
CA LEU A 201 3.31 -20.94 -11.35
C LEU A 201 3.73 -19.94 -10.28
N ALA A 202 2.93 -18.89 -10.11
CA ALA A 202 3.15 -17.86 -9.11
C ALA A 202 2.94 -18.43 -7.71
N THR A 203 3.95 -18.29 -6.85
CA THR A 203 3.88 -18.67 -5.44
C THR A 203 3.54 -17.49 -4.56
N GLY A 204 3.86 -16.27 -4.98
CA GLY A 204 3.47 -15.06 -4.28
C GLY A 204 3.62 -13.80 -5.09
N LEU A 205 3.03 -12.73 -4.58
CA LEU A 205 2.96 -11.40 -5.14
C LEU A 205 3.25 -10.39 -4.03
N ASP A 206 4.13 -9.43 -4.29
CA ASP A 206 4.37 -8.27 -3.44
C ASP A 206 4.18 -7.03 -4.29
N MET A 207 3.26 -6.15 -3.87
CA MET A 207 2.96 -4.90 -4.56
C MET A 207 3.00 -3.76 -3.56
N ALA A 208 3.75 -2.71 -3.86
CA ALA A 208 3.73 -1.48 -3.09
C ALA A 208 3.39 -0.30 -3.98
N MET A 209 2.63 0.66 -3.47
CA MET A 209 2.37 1.93 -4.12
C MET A 209 2.68 3.03 -3.12
N ILE A 210 3.53 3.98 -3.50
CA ILE A 210 4.06 5.01 -2.62
C ILE A 210 4.07 6.35 -3.36
N ASN A 211 3.57 7.39 -2.69
CA ASN A 211 3.60 8.78 -3.16
C ASN A 211 4.40 9.64 -2.19
N TYR A 212 5.69 9.80 -2.47
CA TYR A 212 6.54 10.69 -1.65
C TYR A 212 6.26 12.18 -1.90
N LEU A 213 5.63 12.54 -3.02
CA LEU A 213 5.24 13.92 -3.33
C LEU A 213 4.20 14.43 -2.33
N ASP A 214 3.10 13.68 -2.16
CA ASP A 214 2.03 14.04 -1.23
C ASP A 214 2.53 14.04 0.22
N LEU A 215 3.37 13.06 0.61
CA LEU A 215 3.93 13.04 1.96
C LEU A 215 4.78 14.29 2.22
N ALA A 216 5.69 14.66 1.32
CA ALA A 216 6.54 15.83 1.54
C ALA A 216 5.74 17.14 1.61
N GLN A 217 4.64 17.24 0.86
CA GLN A 217 3.77 18.41 0.83
C GLN A 217 2.87 18.51 2.07
N ASP A 218 2.23 17.41 2.47
CA ASP A 218 1.17 17.44 3.48
C ASP A 218 1.71 17.23 4.91
N PHE A 219 2.91 16.64 5.07
CA PHE A 219 3.42 16.19 6.37
C PHE A 219 3.42 17.27 7.45
N ASP A 220 3.94 18.47 7.18
CA ASP A 220 4.05 19.51 8.20
C ASP A 220 2.67 20.01 8.66
N THR A 221 1.72 20.13 7.73
CA THR A 221 0.34 20.54 8.00
C THR A 221 -0.40 19.47 8.80
N ASP A 222 -0.31 18.22 8.34
CA ASP A 222 -1.02 17.06 8.90
C ASP A 222 -0.54 16.67 10.31
N ASN A 223 0.68 17.06 10.68
CA ASN A 223 1.28 16.72 11.98
C ASN A 223 1.41 17.91 12.94
N GLN A 224 0.95 19.11 12.56
CA GLN A 224 1.13 20.31 13.38
C GLN A 224 0.45 20.20 14.75
N ASP A 225 -0.79 19.71 14.81
CA ASP A 225 -1.55 19.59 16.05
C ASP A 225 -0.97 18.53 16.98
N ALA A 226 -0.63 17.35 16.44
CA ALA A 226 -0.02 16.28 17.21
C ALA A 226 1.34 16.69 17.81
N ARG A 227 2.16 17.44 17.05
CA ARG A 227 3.41 18.02 17.56
C ARG A 227 3.17 18.95 18.74
N LYS A 228 2.20 19.87 18.64
CA LYS A 228 1.81 20.75 19.75
C LYS A 228 1.40 19.97 21.00
N ARG A 229 0.60 18.91 20.85
CA ARG A 229 0.18 18.05 21.97
C ARG A 229 1.34 17.29 22.59
N ILE A 230 2.25 16.75 21.79
CA ILE A 230 3.47 16.08 22.25
C ILE A 230 4.36 17.06 23.03
N ASP A 231 4.58 18.26 22.51
CA ASP A 231 5.41 19.27 23.17
C ASP A 231 4.79 19.78 24.47
N ALA A 232 3.47 19.96 24.50
CA ALA A 232 2.73 20.26 25.72
C ALA A 232 2.87 19.13 26.77
N ALA A 233 2.79 17.87 26.35
CA ALA A 233 2.98 16.73 27.25
C ALA A 233 4.42 16.63 27.78
N LYS A 234 5.44 16.85 26.93
CA LYS A 234 6.85 16.92 27.34
C LYS A 234 7.07 18.02 28.38
N THR A 235 6.47 19.19 28.19
CA THR A 235 6.54 20.33 29.12
C THR A 235 5.86 20.01 30.46
N LYS A 236 4.76 19.25 30.43
CA LYS A 236 4.05 18.80 31.64
C LYS A 236 4.80 17.69 32.40
N ASN A 237 5.55 16.84 31.70
CA ASN A 237 6.35 15.78 32.33
C ASN A 237 7.67 16.29 32.89
N THR A 238 8.29 17.30 32.27
CA THR A 238 9.48 17.97 32.82
C THR A 238 9.18 18.77 34.09
N SER A 239 7.98 19.33 34.22
CA SER A 239 7.51 19.98 35.46
C SER A 239 7.10 19.00 36.57
N LYS A 240 7.06 17.69 36.30
CA LYS A 240 6.80 16.61 37.26
C LYS A 240 8.00 15.66 37.46
N ALA A 241 9.15 15.95 36.85
CA ALA A 241 10.34 15.12 37.03
C ALA A 241 10.77 15.16 38.50
N ALA A 242 11.00 13.98 39.09
CA ALA A 242 11.57 13.88 40.43
C ALA A 242 12.91 14.64 40.47
N PRO A 243 13.24 15.34 41.57
CA PRO A 243 14.53 16.01 41.70
C PRO A 243 15.66 15.00 41.48
N ALA A 244 16.75 15.47 40.88
CA ALA A 244 17.93 14.65 40.68
C ALA A 244 18.41 14.11 42.05
N PRO A 245 18.80 12.82 42.13
CA PRO A 245 19.33 12.28 43.37
C PRO A 245 20.58 13.08 43.79
N GLU A 246 20.69 13.38 45.09
CA GLU A 246 21.88 14.00 45.65
C GLU A 246 23.08 13.06 45.45
N LEU A 247 24.20 13.64 44.98
CA LEU A 247 25.47 12.94 44.78
C LEU A 247 26.24 12.78 46.10
#